data_AF-A0A7W8VUU4-F1
#
_entry.id   AF-A0A7W8VUU4-F1
#
_cell.length_a   1.000
_cell.length_b   1.000
_cell.length_c   1.000
_cell.angle_alpha   90.00
_cell.angle_beta   90.00
_cell.angle_gamma   90.00
#
_symmetry.space_group_name_H-M   'P 1'
#
loop_
_entity.id
_entity.type
_entity.pdbx_description
1 polymer ?
#
loop_
_entity_poly.entity_id
_entity_poly.type
_entity_poly.pdbx_seq_one_letter_code
_entity_poly.pdbx_strand_id
1 'polypeptide(L)'
;MCYSAQIQADYRKFVRTFGALMDIHEFVRLFFERAEGISKAKIPKAMEDAFVEPQNEAERGINALINQFTAGQATKLEQDLFKQRKRLADAERSLQTKITKAATES
;
A
#
# COMPACT_ATOMS: atom_id res chain seq x y z
N MET A 1 -5.20 23.07 -5.68
CA MET A 1 -6.12 22.02 -6.18
C MET A 1 -5.65 20.68 -5.63
N CYS A 2 -6.49 19.99 -4.85
CA CYS A 2 -6.12 18.70 -4.25
C CYS A 2 -6.49 17.57 -5.21
N TYR A 3 -5.49 16.83 -5.67
CA TYR A 3 -5.64 15.70 -6.61
C TYR A 3 -6.65 14.64 -6.11
N SER A 4 -6.74 14.47 -4.78
CA SER A 4 -7.73 13.60 -4.13
C SER A 4 -9.19 14.03 -4.36
N ALA A 5 -9.47 15.33 -4.45
CA ALA A 5 -10.81 15.85 -4.67
C ALA A 5 -11.28 15.64 -6.12
N GLN A 6 -10.35 15.69 -7.08
CA GLN A 6 -10.63 15.36 -8.50
C GLN A 6 -10.94 13.88 -8.67
N ILE A 7 -10.13 13.00 -8.08
CA ILE A 7 -10.36 11.55 -8.10
C ILE A 7 -11.74 11.19 -7.52
N GLN A 8 -12.15 11.81 -6.41
CA GLN A 8 -13.47 11.60 -5.82
C GLN A 8 -14.62 12.11 -6.70
N ALA A 9 -14.44 13.26 -7.35
CA ALA A 9 -15.44 13.82 -8.26
C ALA A 9 -15.62 12.95 -9.53
N ASP A 10 -14.52 12.48 -10.10
CA ASP A 10 -14.51 11.60 -11.27
C ASP A 10 -15.10 10.23 -10.94
N TYR A 11 -14.80 9.69 -9.74
CA TYR A 11 -15.41 8.46 -9.25
C TYR A 11 -16.92 8.59 -9.08
N ARG A 12 -17.41 9.68 -8.46
CA ARG A 12 -18.86 9.93 -8.32
C ARG A 12 -19.55 10.07 -9.68
N LYS A 13 -18.89 10.70 -10.64
CA LYS A 13 -19.39 10.83 -12.02
C LYS A 13 -19.47 9.46 -12.70
N PHE A 14 -18.44 8.63 -12.57
CA PHE A 14 -18.40 7.26 -13.09
C PHE A 14 -19.51 6.38 -12.52
N VAL A 15 -19.69 6.38 -11.19
CA VAL A 15 -20.76 5.64 -10.49
C VAL A 15 -22.15 6.10 -10.96
N ARG A 16 -22.35 7.40 -11.13
CA ARG A 16 -23.63 7.98 -11.56
C ARG A 16 -23.97 7.70 -13.02
N THR A 17 -22.95 7.59 -13.89
CA THR A 17 -23.13 7.41 -15.33
C THR A 17 -23.24 5.94 -15.74
N PHE A 18 -22.51 5.05 -15.08
CA PHE A 18 -22.40 3.64 -15.51
C PHE A 18 -22.96 2.62 -14.51
N GLY A 19 -23.25 3.04 -13.26
CA GLY A 19 -23.59 2.13 -12.17
C GLY A 19 -22.36 1.32 -11.74
N ALA A 20 -21.80 1.62 -10.57
CA ALA A 20 -20.65 0.85 -10.09
C ALA A 20 -21.12 -0.47 -9.48
N LEU A 21 -21.26 -1.50 -10.31
CA LEU A 21 -21.40 -2.89 -9.85
C LEU A 21 -20.09 -3.63 -10.09
N MET A 22 -19.08 -3.32 -9.28
CA MET A 22 -18.14 -4.38 -8.93
C MET A 22 -18.88 -5.27 -7.95
N ASP A 23 -19.15 -6.50 -8.37
CA ASP A 23 -19.70 -7.54 -7.51
C ASP A 23 -18.75 -7.80 -6.33
N ILE A 24 -19.30 -8.13 -5.15
CA ILE A 24 -18.50 -8.47 -3.96
C ILE A 24 -17.56 -9.65 -4.24
N HIS A 25 -17.95 -10.55 -5.14
CA HIS A 25 -17.10 -11.66 -5.59
C HIS A 25 -15.85 -11.18 -6.36
N GLU A 26 -15.95 -10.10 -7.12
CA GLU A 26 -14.80 -9.48 -7.79
C GLU A 26 -13.84 -8.84 -6.78
N PHE A 27 -14.37 -8.27 -5.69
CA PHE A 27 -13.54 -7.82 -4.57
C PHE A 27 -12.80 -8.97 -3.90
N VAL A 28 -13.49 -10.08 -3.60
CA VAL A 28 -12.86 -11.27 -3.01
C VAL A 28 -11.73 -11.77 -3.91
N ARG A 29 -11.97 -11.89 -5.23
CA ARG A 29 -10.94 -12.33 -6.19
C ARG A 29 -9.73 -11.39 -6.19
N LEU A 30 -9.97 -10.08 -6.30
CA LEU A 30 -8.92 -9.07 -6.34
C LEU A 30 -8.03 -9.10 -5.09
N PHE A 31 -8.62 -9.19 -3.90
CA PHE A 31 -7.88 -9.24 -2.64
C PHE A 31 -7.17 -10.58 -2.44
N PHE A 32 -7.77 -11.68 -2.87
CA PHE A 32 -7.16 -13.00 -2.83
C PHE A 32 -5.91 -13.08 -3.73
N GLU A 33 -6.04 -12.69 -5.00
CA GLU A 33 -4.92 -12.69 -5.94
C GLU A 33 -3.75 -11.82 -5.45
N ARG A 34 -4.05 -10.71 -4.75
CA ARG A 34 -3.04 -9.85 -4.15
C ARG A 34 -2.38 -10.48 -2.92
N ALA A 35 -3.16 -11.11 -2.04
CA ALA A 35 -2.65 -11.78 -0.86
C ALA A 35 -1.72 -12.96 -1.22
N GLU A 36 -2.08 -13.71 -2.26
CA GLU A 36 -1.28 -14.81 -2.82
C GLU A 36 -0.10 -14.34 -3.69
N GLY A 37 0.03 -13.03 -3.91
CA GLY A 37 1.11 -12.46 -4.72
C GLY A 37 1.01 -12.75 -6.22
N ILE A 38 -0.12 -13.28 -6.70
CA ILE A 38 -0.44 -13.52 -8.11
C ILE A 38 -0.61 -12.17 -8.83
N SER A 39 -1.29 -11.23 -8.16
CA SER A 39 -1.55 -9.88 -8.66
C SER A 39 -0.74 -8.84 -7.90
N LYS A 40 -0.17 -7.88 -8.64
CA LYS A 40 0.48 -6.67 -8.09
C LYS A 40 -0.47 -5.48 -8.05
N ALA A 41 -1.78 -5.74 -8.01
CA ALA A 41 -2.80 -4.70 -7.97
C ALA A 41 -2.52 -3.70 -6.82
N LYS A 42 -2.42 -2.42 -7.19
CA LYS A 42 -2.35 -1.32 -6.23
C LYS A 42 -3.77 -0.91 -5.90
N ILE A 43 -4.28 -1.38 -4.77
CA ILE A 43 -5.61 -1.03 -4.29
C ILE A 43 -5.47 0.23 -3.41
N PRO A 44 -6.22 1.31 -3.68
CA PRO A 44 -6.22 2.49 -2.83
C PRO A 44 -6.62 2.15 -1.39
N LYS A 45 -5.95 2.77 -0.40
CA LYS A 45 -6.22 2.49 1.01
C LYS A 45 -7.69 2.72 1.40
N ALA A 46 -8.28 3.80 0.88
CA ALA A 46 -9.70 4.11 1.09
C ALA A 46 -10.67 3.00 0.65
N MET A 47 -10.28 2.15 -0.31
CA MET A 47 -11.09 1.00 -0.73
C MET A 47 -10.95 -0.18 0.26
N GLU A 48 -9.79 -0.34 0.88
CA GLU A 48 -9.58 -1.32 1.95
C GLU A 48 -10.29 -0.90 3.23
N ASP A 49 -10.31 0.40 3.51
CA ASP A 49 -10.90 0.97 4.74
C ASP A 49 -12.42 0.70 4.82
N ALA A 50 -13.08 0.51 3.68
CA ALA A 50 -14.47 0.10 3.61
C ALA A 50 -14.75 -1.28 4.24
N PHE A 51 -13.72 -2.13 4.40
CA PHE A 51 -13.84 -3.48 4.96
C PHE A 51 -13.29 -3.60 6.38
N VAL A 52 -12.92 -2.49 7.04
CA VAL A 52 -12.37 -2.50 8.42
C VAL A 52 -13.39 -3.00 9.44
N GLU A 53 -14.67 -2.67 9.24
CA GLU A 53 -15.79 -3.10 10.08
C GLU A 53 -16.72 -4.04 9.28
N PRO A 54 -16.36 -5.34 9.14
CA PRO A 54 -17.11 -6.26 8.29
C PRO A 54 -18.49 -6.59 8.88
N GLN A 55 -19.54 -6.45 8.08
CA GLN A 55 -20.93 -6.66 8.46
C GLN A 55 -21.45 -8.05 8.12
N ASN A 56 -20.80 -8.75 7.19
CA ASN A 56 -21.17 -10.10 6.74
C ASN A 56 -19.96 -11.02 6.56
N GLU A 57 -20.20 -12.29 6.24
CA GLU A 57 -19.13 -13.30 6.11
C GLU A 57 -18.18 -13.04 4.94
N ALA A 58 -18.70 -12.55 3.82
CA ALA A 58 -17.87 -12.21 2.66
C ALA A 58 -16.91 -11.07 2.98
N GLU A 59 -17.39 -10.02 3.66
CA GLU A 59 -16.57 -8.90 4.12
C GLU A 59 -15.53 -9.33 5.16
N ARG A 60 -15.85 -10.28 6.05
CA ARG A 60 -14.87 -10.87 6.98
C ARG A 60 -13.74 -11.57 6.23
N GLY A 61 -14.06 -12.31 5.15
CA GLY A 61 -13.06 -12.93 4.29
C GLY A 61 -12.14 -11.89 3.62
N ILE A 62 -12.71 -10.80 3.10
CA ILE A 62 -11.95 -9.69 2.52
C ILE A 62 -11.04 -9.03 3.56
N ASN A 63 -11.55 -8.75 4.76
CA ASN A 63 -10.78 -8.16 5.86
C ASN A 63 -9.57 -9.05 6.24
N ALA A 64 -9.77 -10.36 6.32
CA ALA A 64 -8.69 -11.32 6.60
C ALA A 64 -7.58 -11.26 5.54
N LEU A 65 -7.94 -11.22 4.26
CA LEU A 65 -6.99 -11.11 3.14
C LEU A 65 -6.22 -9.78 3.17
N ILE A 66 -6.90 -8.67 3.48
CA ILE A 66 -6.26 -7.36 3.67
C ILE A 66 -5.26 -7.40 4.82
N ASN A 67 -5.61 -8.01 5.94
CA ASN A 67 -4.73 -8.11 7.12
C ASN A 67 -3.50 -8.97 6.83
N GLN A 68 -3.67 -10.12 6.14
CA GLN A 68 -2.57 -10.99 5.73
C GLN A 68 -1.58 -10.23 4.84
N PHE A 69 -2.08 -9.52 3.82
CA PHE A 69 -1.23 -8.73 2.94
C PHE A 69 -0.51 -7.60 3.71
N THR A 70 -1.22 -6.91 4.60
CA THR A 70 -0.66 -5.81 5.40
C THR A 70 0.47 -6.30 6.32
N ALA A 71 0.30 -7.45 6.97
CA ALA A 71 1.32 -8.06 7.82
C ALA A 71 2.58 -8.46 7.02
N GLY A 72 2.39 -9.03 5.82
CA GLY A 72 3.50 -9.35 4.91
C GLY A 72 4.26 -8.11 4.46
N GLN A 73 3.55 -7.04 4.14
CA GLN A 73 4.15 -5.75 3.77
C GLN A 73 4.88 -5.09 4.92
N ALA A 74 4.34 -5.12 6.14
CA ALA A 74 4.98 -4.57 7.33
C ALA A 74 6.36 -5.22 7.54
N THR A 75 6.42 -6.55 7.53
CA THR A 75 7.68 -7.31 7.64
C THR A 75 8.70 -6.90 6.58
N LYS A 76 8.27 -6.74 5.33
CA LYS A 76 9.15 -6.32 4.23
C LYS A 76 9.70 -4.91 4.44
N LEU A 77 8.84 -3.97 4.83
CA LEU A 77 9.23 -2.59 5.08
C LEU A 77 10.18 -2.48 6.27
N GLU A 78 9.96 -3.26 7.34
CA GLU A 78 10.87 -3.34 8.48
C GLU A 78 12.27 -3.81 8.06
N GLN A 79 12.34 -4.89 7.26
CA GLN A 79 13.62 -5.38 6.73
C GLN A 79 14.33 -4.31 5.88
N ASP A 80 13.59 -3.58 5.04
CA ASP A 80 14.17 -2.53 4.21
C ASP A 80 14.63 -1.33 5.03
N LEU A 81 13.91 -0.99 6.10
CA LEU A 81 14.29 0.04 7.06
C LEU A 81 15.61 -0.34 7.77
N PHE A 82 15.75 -1.59 8.21
CA PHE A 82 17.01 -2.09 8.78
C PHE A 82 18.18 -1.99 7.80
N LYS A 83 17.98 -2.38 6.53
CA LYS A 83 19.00 -2.25 5.48
C LYS A 83 19.41 -0.80 5.26
N GLN A 84 18.45 0.12 5.19
CA GLN A 84 18.71 1.55 5.00
C GLN A 84 19.47 2.14 6.19
N ARG A 85 19.07 1.80 7.42
CA ARG A 85 19.79 2.25 8.63
C ARG A 85 21.22 1.74 8.68
N LYS A 86 21.45 0.47 8.34
CA LYS A 86 22.81 -0.09 8.24
C LYS A 86 23.63 0.67 7.20
N ARG A 87 23.07 0.90 6.00
CA ARG A 87 23.73 1.63 4.92
C ARG A 87 24.09 3.06 5.34
N LEU A 88 23.21 3.74 6.06
CA LEU A 88 23.46 5.08 6.60
C LEU A 88 24.64 5.06 7.59
N ALA A 89 24.62 4.17 8.58
CA ALA A 89 25.69 4.07 9.57
C ALA A 89 27.06 3.71 8.95
N ASP A 90 27.07 2.83 7.94
CA ASP A 90 28.28 2.47 7.21
C ASP A 90 28.82 3.66 6.39
N ALA A 91 27.94 4.46 5.78
CA ALA A 91 28.31 5.67 5.07
C ALA A 91 28.88 6.74 6.02
N GLU A 92 28.25 6.94 7.18
CA GLU A 92 28.74 7.87 8.21
C GLU A 92 30.13 7.46 8.73
N ARG A 93 30.36 6.17 9.00
CA ARG A 93 31.68 5.64 9.40
C ARG A 93 32.73 5.84 8.31
N SER A 94 32.36 5.61 7.04
CA SER A 94 33.26 5.88 5.92
C SER A 94 33.60 7.36 5.82
N LEU A 95 32.64 8.25 6.07
CA LEU A 95 32.87 9.69 5.98
C LEU A 95 33.83 10.21 7.06
N GLN A 96 33.77 9.65 8.27
CA GLN A 96 34.70 9.98 9.36
C GLN A 96 36.16 9.63 9.04
N THR A 97 36.38 8.60 8.21
CA THR A 97 37.74 8.16 7.84
C THR A 97 38.22 8.78 6.53
N LYS A 98 37.32 9.14 5.61
CA LYS A 98 37.64 9.81 4.35
C LYS A 98 36.50 10.75 3.95
N ILE A 99 36.69 12.04 4.22
CA ILE A 99 35.75 13.09 3.83
C ILE A 99 35.60 13.09 2.31
N THR A 100 34.37 13.07 1.81
CA THR A 100 34.07 13.10 0.37
C THR A 100 33.66 14.51 -0.05
N LYS A 101 33.94 14.92 -1.29
CA LYS A 101 33.50 16.24 -1.82
C LYS A 101 32.00 16.49 -1.63
N ALA A 102 31.18 15.45 -1.82
CA ALA A 102 29.72 15.53 -1.65
C ALA A 102 29.29 15.89 -0.21
N ALA A 103 30.07 15.50 0.81
CA ALA A 103 29.78 15.83 2.20
C ALA A 103 30.24 17.24 2.60
N THR A 104 31.16 17.85 1.85
CA THR A 104 31.64 19.22 2.09
C THR A 104 30.75 20.26 1.40
N GLU A 105 29.99 19.86 0.39
CA GLU A 105 29.16 20.72 -0.47
C GLU A 105 27.64 20.64 -0.16
N SER A 106 27.24 19.88 0.87
CA SER A 106 25.85 19.81 1.37
C SER A 106 25.65 20.68 2.61
#